data_AF-A0A3A9C1L0-F1
#
_entry.id   AF-A0A3A9C1L0-F1
#
_cell.length_a   1.000
_cell.length_b   1.000
_cell.length_c   1.000
_cell.angle_alpha   90.00
_cell.angle_beta   90.00
_cell.angle_gamma   90.00
#
_symmetry.space_group_name_H-M   'P 1'
#
loop_
_entity.id
_entity.type
_entity.pdbx_description
1 polymer ?
#
loop_
_entity_poly.entity_id
_entity_poly.type
_entity_poly.pdbx_seq_one_letter_code
_entity_poly.pdbx_strand_id
1 'polypeptide(L)' 'MCYLVAKKFNDVGCLALQTSHGQHLADFKKKLIKAVGYDTIQLITISRPSAYGEYEPYHFLETEQEFEEAVKNL' A
#
# COMPACT_ATOMS: atom_id res chain seq x y z
N MET A 1 -11.34 -3.40 9.80
CA MET A 1 -10.32 -4.02 8.94
C MET A 1 -10.24 -3.22 7.66
N CYS A 2 -9.03 -2.89 7.22
CA CYS A 2 -8.77 -2.09 6.04
C CYS A 2 -7.56 -2.67 5.28
N TYR A 3 -7.24 -2.06 4.16
CA TYR A 3 -6.08 -2.41 3.34
C TYR A 3 -5.23 -1.16 3.16
N LEU A 4 -3.93 -1.31 3.37
CA LEU A 4 -2.95 -0.35 2.89
C LEU A 4 -2.60 -0.75 1.46
N VAL A 5 -2.78 0.16 0.52
CA VAL A 5 -2.49 -0.05 -0.89
C VAL A 5 -1.35 0.86 -1.30
N ALA A 6 -0.37 0.29 -2.01
CA ALA A 6 0.71 1.02 -2.65
C ALA A 6 0.58 0.92 -4.17
N LYS A 7 0.45 2.08 -4.82
CA LYS A 7 0.29 2.19 -6.27
C LYS A 7 1.40 3.06 -6.84
N LYS A 8 2.25 2.50 -7.70
CA LYS A 8 3.23 3.28 -8.47
C LYS A 8 2.51 4.14 -9.52
N PHE A 9 2.90 5.41 -9.66
CA PHE A 9 2.32 6.27 -10.69
C PHE A 9 2.61 5.73 -12.09
N ASN A 10 1.64 5.86 -13.00
CA ASN A 10 1.70 5.44 -14.40
C ASN A 10 1.94 3.93 -14.65
N ASP A 11 1.93 3.10 -13.60
CA ASP A 11 2.02 1.64 -13.73
C ASP A 11 0.64 0.95 -13.65
N VAL A 12 0.58 -0.34 -13.95
CA VAL A 12 -0.64 -1.16 -13.83
C VAL A 12 -0.58 -2.00 -12.55
N GLY A 13 -1.71 -2.08 -11.84
CA GLY A 13 -1.81 -2.86 -10.60
C GLY A 13 -1.23 -2.19 -9.37
N CYS A 14 -1.40 -2.84 -8.22
CA CYS A 14 -0.96 -2.34 -6.92
C CYS A 14 -0.56 -3.47 -5.97
N LEU A 15 0.15 -3.10 -4.92
CA LEU A 15 0.37 -3.95 -3.75
C LEU A 15 -0.69 -3.64 -2.71
N ALA A 16 -1.19 -4.66 -2.00
CA ALA A 16 -2.14 -4.48 -0.92
C ALA A 16 -1.76 -5.32 0.31
N LEU A 17 -1.88 -4.71 1.48
CA LEU A 17 -1.68 -5.36 2.77
C LEU A 17 -2.94 -5.18 3.62
N GLN A 18 -3.51 -6.30 4.09
CA GLN A 18 -4.61 -6.27 5.05
C GLN A 18 -4.10 -5.84 6.42
N THR A 19 -4.80 -4.89 7.04
CA THR A 19 -4.38 -4.30 8.32
C THR A 19 -5.58 -3.71 9.08
N SER A 20 -5.31 -3.04 10.19
CA SER A 20 -6.31 -2.34 11.00
C SER A 20 -5.99 -0.85 11.13
N HIS A 21 -7.04 -0.04 11.25
CA HIS A 21 -6.86 1.38 11.55
C HIS A 21 -6.19 1.57 12.91
N GLY A 22 -5.43 2.65 13.04
CA GLY A 22 -4.82 3.05 14.30
C GLY A 22 -3.47 3.72 14.11
N GLN A 23 -2.84 4.04 15.24
CA GLN A 23 -1.54 4.71 15.29
C GLN A 23 -0.45 3.90 14.57
N HIS A 24 -0.45 2.57 14.74
CA HIS A 24 0.48 1.66 14.08
C HIS A 24 0.48 1.83 12.56
N LEU A 25 -0.70 1.81 11.93
CA LEU A 25 -0.81 2.02 10.48
C LEU A 25 -0.34 3.41 10.06
N ALA A 26 -0.67 4.46 10.83
CA ALA A 26 -0.22 5.80 10.52
C ALA A 26 1.31 5.92 10.55
N ASP A 27 1.96 5.28 11.52
CA ASP A 27 3.41 5.29 11.64
C ASP A 27 4.10 4.40 10.60
N PHE A 28 3.50 3.27 10.25
CA PHE A 28 3.97 2.42 9.15
C PHE A 28 3.91 3.17 7.81
N LYS A 29 2.82 3.88 7.51
CA LYS A 29 2.73 4.74 6.32
C LYS A 29 3.81 5.81 6.29
N LYS A 30 4.05 6.51 7.42
CA LYS A 30 5.13 7.51 7.51
C LYS A 30 6.51 6.89 7.26
N LYS A 31 6.76 5.69 7.80
CA LYS A 31 8.03 4.96 7.57
C LYS A 31 8.23 4.66 6.08
N LEU A 32 7.21 4.13 5.41
CA LEU A 32 7.27 3.82 3.99
C LEU A 32 7.54 5.07 3.15
N ILE A 33 6.80 6.15 3.40
CA ILE A 33 6.99 7.38 2.61
C ILE A 33 8.37 7.99 2.83
N LYS A 34 8.93 7.92 4.05
CA LYS A 34 10.32 8.33 4.30
C LYS A 34 11.33 7.51 3.49
N ALA A 35 11.02 6.26 3.20
CA ALA A 35 11.91 5.37 2.45
C ALA A 35 11.81 5.57 0.93
N VAL A 36 10.60 5.80 0.39
CA VAL A 36 10.37 5.81 -1.07
C VAL A 36 10.03 7.18 -1.67
N GLY A 37 9.74 8.18 -0.84
CA GLY A 37 9.28 9.50 -1.26
C GLY A 37 7.78 9.56 -1.61
N TYR A 38 7.30 10.76 -1.94
CA TYR A 38 5.89 11.01 -2.28
C TYR A 38 5.62 11.01 -3.79
N ASP A 39 6.67 11.14 -4.61
CA ASP A 39 6.54 11.46 -6.04
C ASP A 39 6.41 10.22 -6.93
N THR A 40 6.68 9.03 -6.39
CA THR A 40 6.75 7.77 -7.14
C THR A 40 5.58 6.83 -6.83
N ILE A 41 5.11 6.83 -5.58
CA ILE A 41 4.14 5.86 -5.08
C ILE A 41 3.03 6.58 -4.30
N GLN A 42 1.79 6.23 -4.60
CA GLN A 42 0.62 6.60 -3.82
C GLN A 42 0.34 5.55 -2.73
N LEU A 43 0.27 5.98 -1.47
CA LEU A 43 -0.12 5.14 -0.33
C LEU A 43 -1.52 5.48 0.18
N ILE A 44 -2.50 4.65 -0.17
CA ILE A 44 -3.91 4.83 0.18
C ILE A 44 -4.40 3.76 1.14
N THR A 45 -5.39 4.12 1.96
CA THR A 45 -6.03 3.17 2.87
C THR A 45 -7.48 3.03 2.45
N ILE A 46 -7.90 1.80 2.12
CA ILE A 46 -9.25 1.49 1.64
C ILE A 46 -9.89 0.41 2.49
N SER A 47 -11.21 0.38 2.57
CA SER A 47 -11.94 -0.63 3.36
C SER A 47 -12.34 -1.86 2.54
N ARG A 48 -12.55 -1.70 1.22
CA ARG A 48 -13.07 -2.76 0.34
C ARG A 48 -12.37 -2.70 -1.03
N PRO A 49 -11.32 -3.51 -1.27
CA PRO A 49 -10.59 -3.53 -2.55
C PRO A 49 -11.49 -3.71 -3.78
N SER A 50 -12.50 -4.57 -3.68
CA SER A 50 -13.46 -4.83 -4.77
C SER A 50 -14.30 -3.61 -5.21
N ALA A 51 -14.31 -2.53 -4.42
CA ALA A 51 -14.99 -1.29 -4.78
C ALA A 51 -14.08 -0.30 -5.54
N TYR A 52 -12.78 -0.58 -5.66
CA TYR A 52 -11.80 0.32 -6.24
C TYR A 52 -11.02 -0.40 -7.36
N GLY A 53 -11.65 -0.52 -8.52
CA GLY A 53 -11.07 -1.17 -9.70
C GLY A 53 -9.87 -0.41 -10.30
N GLU A 54 -9.72 0.87 -10.00
CA GLU A 54 -8.62 1.70 -10.52
C GLU A 54 -7.22 1.26 -10.03
N TYR A 55 -7.15 0.44 -8.99
CA TYR A 55 -5.90 -0.13 -8.48
C TYR A 55 -5.66 -1.58 -8.93
N GLU A 56 -6.55 -2.17 -9.74
CA GLU A 56 -6.37 -3.54 -10.22
C GLU A 56 -5.22 -3.69 -11.23
N PRO A 57 -4.58 -4.87 -11.31
CA PRO A 57 -4.75 -6.02 -10.42
C PRO A 57 -4.13 -5.81 -9.02
N TYR A 58 -4.80 -6.31 -7.99
CA TYR A 58 -4.28 -6.32 -6.62
C TYR A 58 -3.32 -7.49 -6.39
N HIS A 59 -2.12 -7.20 -5.92
CA HIS A 59 -1.21 -8.19 -5.37
C HIS A 59 -1.23 -8.12 -3.84
N PHE A 60 -1.89 -9.09 -3.21
CA PHE A 60 -2.01 -9.15 -1.76
C PHE A 60 -0.77 -9.79 -1.14
N LEU A 61 -0.19 -9.10 -0.17
CA LEU A 61 0.93 -9.56 0.64
C LEU A 61 0.45 -9.84 2.06
N GLU A 62 1.02 -10.86 2.70
CA GLU A 62 0.53 -11.36 3.99
C GLU A 62 1.17 -10.61 5.16
N THR A 63 2.40 -10.13 4.99
CA THR A 63 3.18 -9.50 6.07
C THR A 63 3.59 -8.07 5.77
N GLU A 64 3.76 -7.26 6.84
CA GLU A 64 4.30 -5.90 6.73
C GLU A 64 5.73 -5.88 6.17
N GLN A 65 6.53 -6.92 6.44
CA GLN A 65 7.89 -7.01 5.93
C GLN A 65 7.90 -7.20 4.41
N GLU A 66 7.14 -8.17 3.89
CA GLU A 66 7.01 -8.39 2.44
C GLU A 66 6.47 -7.14 1.76
N PHE A 67 5.46 -6.49 2.35
CA PHE A 67 4.89 -5.26 1.82
C PHE A 67 5.92 -4.13 1.77
N GLU A 68 6.70 -3.94 2.84
CA GLU A 68 7.73 -2.91 2.89
C GLU A 68 8.84 -3.17 1.86
N GLU A 69 9.31 -4.41 1.72
CA GLU A 69 10.32 -4.79 0.73
C GLU A 69 9.80 -4.59 -0.69
N ALA A 70 8.58 -5.03 -0.98
CA ALA A 70 7.97 -4.86 -2.29
C ALA A 70 7.73 -3.39 -2.64
N VAL A 71 7.29 -2.56 -1.69
CA VAL A 71 7.11 -1.11 -1.90
C VAL A 71 8.44 -0.40 -2.20
N LYS A 72 9.55 -0.81 -1.58
CA LYS A 72 10.88 -0.24 -1.88
C LYS A 72 11.39 -0.60 -3.26
N ASN A 73 10.89 -1.67 -3.85
CA ASN A 73 11.26 -2.17 -5.17
C ASN A 73 10.28 -1.74 -6.28
N LEU A 74 9.25 -0.95 -5.95
CA LEU A 74 8.30 -0.38 -6.92
C LEU A 74 8.95 0.72 -7.77
#